data_AF-A0A015M0V6-F1
#
_entry.id   AF-A0A015M0V6-F1
#
_cell.length_a   1.000
_cell.length_b   1.000
_cell.length_c   1.000
_cell.angle_alpha   90.00
_cell.angle_beta   90.00
_cell.angle_gamma   90.00
#
_symmetry.space_group_name_H-M   'P 1'
#
loop_
_entity.id
_entity.type
_entity.pdbx_description
1 polymer ?
#
loop_
_entity_poly.entity_id
_entity_poly.type
_entity_poly.pdbx_seq_one_letter_code
_entity_poly.pdbx_strand_id
1 'polypeptide(L)'
;MSSQFQTVNTTKAPSAIGPYSQAIIANGFVYASGQIPVVPETGNIISDDVKEQTKQVIKNLTNVLEAANSSLSQCFGSSRPARACVEVSRLPKDVKVEIDAVALVNSVSSV
;
A
#
# COMPACT_ATOMS: atom_id res chain seq x y z
N MET A 1 17.05 -9.35 -19.56
CA MET A 1 16.31 -8.83 -18.39
C MET A 1 15.00 -9.57 -18.32
N SER A 2 14.89 -10.55 -17.43
CA SER A 2 13.65 -11.29 -17.21
C SER A 2 12.57 -10.32 -16.75
N SER A 3 11.40 -10.37 -17.39
CA SER A 3 10.20 -9.68 -16.97
C SER A 3 9.81 -10.15 -15.56
N GLN A 4 10.22 -9.40 -14.54
CA GLN A 4 9.96 -9.69 -13.13
C GLN A 4 8.55 -9.24 -12.79
N PHE A 5 7.56 -10.06 -13.16
CA PHE A 5 6.21 -9.97 -12.60
C PHE A 5 6.18 -10.79 -11.32
N GLN A 6 5.98 -10.15 -10.17
CA GLN A 6 5.97 -10.82 -8.88
C GLN A 6 4.82 -10.32 -8.02
N THR A 7 4.07 -11.26 -7.45
CA THR A 7 3.03 -10.96 -6.45
C THR A 7 3.65 -10.72 -5.08
N VAL A 8 3.21 -9.68 -4.40
CA VAL A 8 3.62 -9.34 -3.03
C VAL A 8 2.57 -9.83 -2.04
N ASN A 9 3.02 -10.48 -0.97
CA ASN A 9 2.18 -10.93 0.13
C ASN A 9 2.90 -10.73 1.48
N THR A 10 2.19 -10.23 2.48
CA THR A 10 2.67 -10.07 3.85
C THR A 10 1.52 -10.23 4.85
N THR A 11 1.83 -10.80 6.01
CA THR A 11 0.91 -10.91 7.16
C THR A 11 0.83 -9.61 7.97
N LYS A 12 1.74 -8.66 7.72
CA LYS A 12 1.76 -7.35 8.40
C LYS A 12 0.77 -6.34 7.81
N ALA A 13 0.08 -6.69 6.74
CA ALA A 13 -0.98 -5.89 6.13
C ALA A 13 -2.24 -6.75 5.97
N PRO A 14 -3.44 -6.15 5.87
CA PRO A 14 -4.67 -6.90 5.68
C PRO A 14 -4.57 -7.80 4.44
N SER A 15 -4.96 -9.06 4.58
CA SER A 15 -4.98 -10.00 3.45
C SER A 15 -5.91 -9.51 2.36
N ALA A 16 -5.60 -9.85 1.10
CA ALA A 16 -6.53 -9.63 0.01
C ALA A 16 -7.74 -10.56 0.16
N ILE A 17 -8.95 -9.99 0.25
CA ILE A 17 -10.21 -10.73 0.49
C ILE A 17 -10.95 -11.00 -0.84
N GLY A 18 -10.38 -10.56 -1.97
CA GLY A 18 -10.95 -10.72 -3.32
C GLY A 18 -9.89 -11.10 -4.37
N PRO A 19 -10.24 -11.09 -5.66
CA PRO A 19 -9.34 -11.47 -6.75
C PRO A 19 -8.34 -10.35 -7.09
N TYR A 20 -7.58 -9.88 -6.10
CA TYR A 20 -6.54 -8.87 -6.24
C TYR A 20 -5.32 -9.22 -5.35
N SER A 21 -4.16 -8.66 -5.65
CA SER A 21 -2.94 -8.81 -4.85
C SER A 21 -2.73 -7.61 -3.94
N GLN A 22 -2.00 -7.76 -2.83
CA GLN A 22 -1.62 -6.60 -1.99
C GLN A 22 -0.76 -5.61 -2.80
N ALA A 23 0.20 -6.13 -3.57
CA ALA A 23 0.88 -5.40 -4.62
C ALA A 23 1.39 -6.36 -5.72
N ILE A 24 1.73 -5.77 -6.87
CA ILE A 24 2.49 -6.43 -7.94
C ILE A 24 3.78 -5.64 -8.16
N ILE A 25 4.90 -6.36 -8.26
CA ILE A 25 6.14 -5.82 -8.80
C ILE A 25 6.17 -6.12 -10.30
N ALA A 26 6.41 -5.10 -11.12
CA ALA A 26 6.61 -5.25 -12.54
C ALA A 26 7.62 -4.21 -13.06
N ASN A 27 8.68 -4.67 -13.71
CA ASN A 27 9.71 -3.82 -14.33
C ASN A 27 10.32 -2.76 -13.39
N GLY A 28 10.59 -3.15 -12.14
CA GLY A 28 11.17 -2.25 -11.13
C GLY A 28 10.17 -1.31 -10.45
N PHE A 29 8.90 -1.34 -10.85
CA PHE A 29 7.82 -0.62 -10.18
C PHE A 29 7.05 -1.54 -9.24
N VAL A 30 6.56 -0.98 -8.14
CA VAL A 30 5.60 -1.58 -7.23
C VAL A 30 4.25 -0.90 -7.45
N TYR A 31 3.23 -1.68 -7.77
CA TYR A 31 1.84 -1.25 -7.87
C TYR A 31 1.09 -1.78 -6.65
N ALA A 32 0.89 -0.93 -5.65
CA ALA A 32 0.20 -1.29 -4.42
C ALA A 32 -1.31 -1.04 -4.56
N SER A 33 -2.11 -2.03 -4.19
CA SER A 33 -3.57 -1.90 -4.15
C SER A 33 -4.02 -0.87 -3.11
N GLY A 34 -5.27 -0.43 -3.21
CA GLY A 34 -5.89 0.46 -2.23
C GLY A 34 -5.84 -0.12 -0.81
N GLN A 35 -5.18 0.61 0.07
CA GLN A 35 -5.05 0.25 1.48
C GLN A 35 -6.17 0.89 2.28
N ILE A 36 -6.83 0.07 3.10
CA ILE A 36 -7.92 0.47 4.00
C ILE A 36 -7.49 0.39 5.48
N PRO A 37 -8.16 1.07 6.42
CA PRO A 37 -7.77 1.17 7.83
C PRO A 37 -8.06 -0.07 8.67
N VAL A 38 -7.89 -1.27 8.09
CA VAL A 38 -8.04 -2.54 8.79
C VAL A 38 -6.76 -2.86 9.56
N VAL A 39 -6.91 -3.28 10.81
CA VAL A 39 -5.83 -3.78 11.65
C VAL A 39 -5.58 -5.25 11.29
N PRO A 40 -4.41 -5.62 10.74
CA PRO A 40 -4.13 -6.97 10.24
C PRO A 40 -4.37 -8.08 11.26
N GLU A 41 -4.03 -7.81 12.52
CA GLU A 41 -4.09 -8.80 13.61
C GLU A 41 -5.53 -9.14 14.03
N THR A 42 -6.47 -8.20 13.85
CA THR A 42 -7.86 -8.36 14.30
C THR A 42 -8.86 -8.44 13.14
N GLY A 43 -8.50 -7.97 11.96
CA GLY A 43 -9.41 -7.83 10.81
C GLY A 43 -10.42 -6.67 10.95
N ASN A 44 -10.37 -5.90 12.04
CA ASN A 44 -11.30 -4.82 12.33
C ASN A 44 -10.79 -3.47 11.83
N ILE A 45 -11.71 -2.53 11.59
CA ILE A 45 -11.37 -1.13 11.31
C ILE A 45 -10.88 -0.47 12.61
N ILE A 46 -9.77 0.27 12.55
CA ILE A 46 -9.11 0.83 13.74
C ILE A 46 -10.00 1.77 14.56
N SER A 47 -10.84 2.58 13.90
CA SER A 47 -11.67 3.63 14.50
C SER A 47 -12.59 4.24 13.42
N ASP A 48 -13.64 4.95 13.85
CA ASP A 48 -14.49 5.77 12.98
C ASP A 48 -13.87 7.15 12.65
N ASP A 49 -12.81 7.55 13.36
CA ASP A 49 -12.10 8.81 13.10
C ASP A 49 -11.18 8.71 11.87
N VAL A 50 -11.33 9.65 10.93
CA VAL A 50 -10.58 9.65 9.67
C VAL A 50 -9.07 9.82 9.85
N LYS A 51 -8.60 10.51 10.91
CA LYS A 51 -7.17 10.70 11.15
C LYS A 51 -6.53 9.38 11.60
N GLU A 52 -7.19 8.67 12.51
CA GLU A 52 -6.74 7.33 12.93
C GLU A 52 -6.80 6.33 11.78
N GLN A 53 -7.85 6.38 10.95
CA GLN A 53 -7.92 5.59 9.73
C GLN A 53 -6.76 5.90 8.79
N THR A 54 -6.46 7.18 8.54
CA THR A 54 -5.34 7.59 7.67
C THR A 54 -4.02 7.03 8.17
N LYS A 55 -3.75 7.09 9.49
CA LYS A 55 -2.53 6.51 10.08
C LYS A 55 -2.44 5.00 9.83
N GLN A 56 -3.54 4.28 10.03
CA GLN A 56 -3.57 2.83 9.80
C GLN A 56 -3.41 2.48 8.32
N VAL A 57 -4.02 3.25 7.40
CA VAL A 57 -3.83 3.10 5.95
C VAL A 57 -2.36 3.26 5.58
N ILE A 58 -1.70 4.32 6.06
CA ILE A 58 -0.27 4.54 5.80
C ILE A 58 0.59 3.43 6.41
N LYS A 59 0.25 2.92 7.60
CA LYS A 59 0.93 1.77 8.22
C LYS A 59 0.79 0.51 7.35
N ASN A 60 -0.41 0.22 6.86
CA ASN A 60 -0.65 -0.93 5.98
C ASN A 60 0.12 -0.79 4.66
N LEU A 61 0.08 0.40 4.05
CA LEU A 61 0.85 0.70 2.83
C LEU A 61 2.35 0.51 3.04
N THR A 62 2.89 0.98 4.17
CA THR A 62 4.30 0.78 4.56
C THR A 62 4.65 -0.71 4.54
N ASN A 63 3.85 -1.53 5.22
CA ASN A 63 4.10 -2.96 5.34
C ASN A 63 4.05 -3.68 3.97
N VAL A 64 3.17 -3.24 3.06
CA VAL A 64 3.11 -3.76 1.68
C VAL A 64 4.34 -3.34 0.89
N LEU A 65 4.75 -2.07 0.97
CA LEU A 65 5.93 -1.56 0.26
C LEU A 65 7.22 -2.23 0.75
N GLU A 66 7.38 -2.43 2.06
CA GLU A 66 8.52 -3.14 2.64
C GLU A 66 8.58 -4.59 2.14
N ALA A 67 7.44 -5.29 2.09
CA ALA A 67 7.37 -6.64 1.53
C ALA A 67 7.69 -6.69 0.03
N ALA A 68 7.60 -5.55 -0.67
CA ALA A 68 7.96 -5.38 -2.07
C ALA A 68 9.43 -4.92 -2.27
N ASN A 69 10.27 -4.94 -1.22
CA ASN A 69 11.62 -4.36 -1.22
C ASN A 69 11.63 -2.86 -1.60
N SER A 70 10.61 -2.12 -1.19
CA SER A 70 10.47 -0.67 -1.37
C SER A 70 10.34 0.00 0.01
N SER A 71 10.02 1.29 0.05
CA SER A 71 9.78 2.03 1.28
C SER A 71 8.91 3.26 1.04
N LEU A 72 8.28 3.77 2.10
CA LEU A 72 7.61 5.08 2.05
C LEU A 72 8.54 6.23 1.67
N SER A 73 9.84 6.13 1.97
CA SER A 73 10.82 7.15 1.60
C SER A 73 11.03 7.27 0.09
N GLN A 74 10.78 6.21 -0.69
CA GLN A 74 10.72 6.30 -2.15
C GLN A 74 9.53 7.15 -2.63
N CYS A 75 8.47 7.25 -1.82
CA CYS A 75 7.30 8.08 -2.12
C CYS A 75 7.42 9.49 -1.53
N PHE A 76 8.00 9.66 -0.33
CA PHE A 76 7.97 10.90 0.46
C PHE A 76 9.36 11.48 0.79
N GLY A 77 10.39 11.14 -0.01
CA GLY A 77 11.75 11.66 0.13
C GLY A 77 11.90 13.12 -0.32
N SER A 78 12.97 13.44 -1.04
CA SER A 78 13.23 14.80 -1.56
C SER A 78 12.18 15.25 -2.58
N SER A 79 11.57 14.31 -3.28
CA SER A 79 10.42 14.53 -4.16
C SER A 79 9.20 13.87 -3.55
N ARG A 80 8.14 14.65 -3.32
CA ARG A 80 6.83 14.14 -2.86
C ARG A 80 6.14 13.41 -4.02
N PRO A 81 5.23 12.46 -3.73
CA PRO A 81 4.59 11.71 -4.79
C PRO A 81 3.57 12.62 -5.50
N ALA A 82 3.43 12.43 -6.82
CA ALA A 82 2.27 12.95 -7.52
C ALA A 82 0.99 12.37 -6.88
N ARG A 83 -0.12 13.12 -6.92
CA ARG A 83 -1.35 12.72 -6.23
C ARG A 83 -2.60 13.19 -6.96
N ALA A 84 -3.60 12.30 -7.02
CA ALA A 84 -4.99 12.67 -7.21
C ALA A 84 -5.73 12.46 -5.87
N CYS A 85 -6.61 13.38 -5.51
CA CYS A 85 -7.44 13.25 -4.30
C CYS A 85 -8.85 13.70 -4.66
N VAL A 86 -9.81 12.81 -4.48
CA VAL A 86 -11.21 13.03 -4.79
C VAL A 86 -12.06 12.40 -3.69
N GLU A 87 -13.23 12.99 -3.46
CA GLU A 87 -14.27 12.38 -2.64
C GLU A 87 -15.10 11.44 -3.53
N VAL A 88 -15.41 10.25 -3.02
CA VAL A 88 -16.23 9.25 -3.72
C VAL A 88 -17.51 8.99 -2.93
N SER A 89 -18.53 8.46 -3.60
CA SER A 89 -19.83 8.19 -2.96
C SER A 89 -19.74 7.17 -1.82
N ARG A 90 -18.84 6.19 -1.95
CA ARG A 90 -18.66 5.11 -0.97
C ARG A 90 -17.33 4.38 -1.19
N LEU A 91 -16.65 4.03 -0.10
CA LEU A 91 -15.47 3.15 -0.09
C LEU A 91 -15.83 1.75 0.42
N PRO A 92 -15.03 0.71 0.11
CA PRO A 92 -15.23 -0.63 0.65
C PRO A 92 -15.29 -0.64 2.18
N LYS A 93 -16.22 -1.42 2.75
CA LYS A 93 -16.45 -1.51 4.21
C LYS A 93 -16.80 -0.16 4.88
N ASP A 94 -17.28 0.82 4.13
CA ASP A 94 -17.70 2.14 4.65
C ASP A 94 -16.59 2.94 5.35
N VAL A 95 -15.33 2.65 5.03
CA VAL A 95 -14.18 3.42 5.54
C VAL A 95 -14.19 4.85 4.99
N LYS A 96 -13.49 5.75 5.67
CA LYS A 96 -13.43 7.18 5.31
C LYS A 96 -12.27 7.53 4.39
N VAL A 97 -11.29 6.64 4.27
CA VAL A 97 -10.10 6.86 3.44
C VAL A 97 -9.55 5.54 2.93
N GLU A 98 -9.10 5.57 1.67
CA GLU A 98 -8.36 4.52 0.99
C GLU A 98 -7.21 5.17 0.24
N ILE A 99 -6.02 4.56 0.25
CA ILE A 99 -4.83 5.09 -0.45
C ILE A 99 -4.15 3.96 -1.21
N ASP A 100 -3.96 4.15 -2.50
CA ASP A 100 -3.10 3.34 -3.35
C ASP A 100 -1.74 4.05 -3.56
N ALA A 101 -0.77 3.32 -4.13
CA ALA A 101 0.52 3.93 -4.47
C ALA A 101 1.23 3.19 -5.59
N VAL A 102 2.04 3.95 -6.32
CA VAL A 102 3.08 3.43 -7.20
C VAL A 102 4.43 3.85 -6.63
N ALA A 103 5.36 2.90 -6.50
CA ALA A 103 6.70 3.13 -6.00
C ALA A 103 7.74 2.41 -6.85
N LEU A 104 9.03 2.67 -6.59
CA LEU A 104 10.14 1.92 -7.15
C LEU A 104 10.59 0.84 -6.16
N VAL A 105 10.99 -0.31 -6.68
CA VAL A 105 11.76 -1.28 -5.89
C VAL A 105 13.12 -0.64 -5.58
N ASN A 106 13.64 -0.84 -4.37
CA ASN A 106 14.98 -0.40 -4.04
C ASN A 106 15.96 -1.09 -4.98
N SER A 107 16.74 -0.32 -5.74
CA SER A 107 17.89 -0.87 -6.46
C SER A 107 18.81 -1.48 -5.41
N VAL A 108 19.02 -2.79 -5.48
CA VAL A 108 20.14 -3.40 -4.76
C VAL A 108 21.38 -2.73 -5.33
N SER A 109 21.98 -1.82 -4.56
CA SER A 109 23.34 -1.40 -4.86
C SER A 109 24.17 -2.67 -4.78
N SER A 110 24.53 -3.22 -5.93
CA SER A 110 25.52 -4.28 -6.02
C SER A 110 26.81 -3.74 -5.41
N VAL A 111 27.06 -4.16 -4.16
CA VAL A 111 28.36 -4.05 -3.49
C VAL A 111 29.23 -5.20 -3.98
#